data_AF-A0A6H1BZ09-F1
#
_entry.id   AF-A0A6H1BZ09-F1
#
_cell.length_a   1.000
_cell.length_b   1.000
_cell.length_c   1.000
_cell.angle_alpha   90.00
_cell.angle_beta   90.00
_cell.angle_gamma   90.00
#
_symmetry.space_group_name_H-M   'P 1'
#
loop_
_entity.id
_entity.type
_entity.pdbx_description
1 polymer ?
#
loop_
_entity_poly.entity_id
_entity_poly.type
_entity_poly.pdbx_seq_one_letter_code
_entity_poly.pdbx_strand_id
1 'polypeptide(L)'
;MPSRPPVLVAAFVLSVLGAIAVAVAPFLPAVRADAGPVGAALGAATLVAVAAALAVPVGAVSLVRRPGLLAGIRAGALLAGAGFVALGAALLDVALFTDALDADRLELFRPLTAAGLTAGPGAGVVLAGHLAAVGAGVLGAVAVRRLGADPAHVPGEDGPVGVRVGAPAATAVAVAALVAAGALLAPPFVSDDPVLLGPGVLDATTATAIGSLAAAVAVVLTATWALVTGSPAAATGLVAGAGLGALGILGPRLAAGLTGERLAPSPGAAVGVVAAVALVAAAVALPRLVARSARAAGPVPRAVTSVPAMLRRHVTAGVAGIATGVVATAGALLPTLSVPAGAPAPDLPATRLLLAAGLLVLALSVWLLLSEFAAPLRPAVAVPVVAVVTAAGAVLQSWVLAADLPGVGAGPGAWLAGAAILGAAATGVLVVLAGGAERDGIDTSVERIAGPVVRAVGAAAALVAGAGVLLPVQPGAGSVLGYPWGYDVWGRVLLAVAVVAAVLVAARSRPARGGVLLLGAAASVALYAASWLLVRSPEQEPVNGVLTLPAILGVVFLLAAAWLTIREENP
;
A
#
# COMPACT_ATOMS: atom_id res chain seq x y z
N MET A 1 7.58 30.07 -24.52
CA MET A 1 7.34 29.14 -23.40
C MET A 1 7.54 27.73 -23.93
N PRO A 2 8.38 26.87 -23.33
CA PRO A 2 8.43 25.48 -23.74
C PRO A 2 7.01 24.91 -23.62
N SER A 3 6.49 24.35 -24.71
CA SER A 3 5.17 23.72 -24.75
C SER A 3 5.12 22.63 -23.69
N ARG A 4 4.19 22.73 -22.74
CA ARG A 4 4.01 21.72 -21.70
C ARG A 4 3.74 20.37 -22.36
N PRO A 5 4.27 19.26 -21.82
CA PRO A 5 4.06 17.97 -22.44
C PRO A 5 2.55 17.65 -22.44
N PRO A 6 1.98 17.17 -23.56
CA PRO A 6 0.54 16.97 -23.70
C PRO A 6 -0.03 16.01 -22.65
N VAL A 7 0.78 15.03 -22.22
CA VAL A 7 0.42 14.08 -21.15
C VAL A 7 0.11 14.78 -19.82
N LEU A 8 0.84 15.86 -19.48
CA LEU A 8 0.61 16.59 -18.24
C LEU A 8 -0.67 17.43 -18.33
N VAL A 9 -0.99 17.97 -19.51
CA VAL A 9 -2.26 18.68 -19.75
C VAL A 9 -3.45 17.71 -19.62
N ALA A 10 -3.36 16.53 -20.23
CA ALA A 10 -4.38 15.49 -20.10
C ALA A 10 -4.59 15.06 -18.64
N ALA A 11 -3.50 14.92 -17.88
CA ALA A 11 -3.56 14.63 -16.44
C ALA A 11 -4.34 15.71 -15.66
N PHE A 12 -4.14 17.00 -15.97
CA PHE A 12 -4.92 18.07 -15.33
C PHE A 12 -6.39 18.03 -15.69
N VAL A 13 -6.71 17.86 -16.96
CA VAL A 13 -8.11 17.83 -17.42
C VAL A 13 -8.85 16.70 -16.68
N LEU A 14 -8.26 15.50 -16.62
CA LEU A 14 -8.85 14.40 -15.86
C LEU A 14 -8.97 14.70 -14.37
N SER A 15 -7.95 15.33 -13.75
CA SER A 15 -8.01 15.69 -12.33
C SER A 15 -9.11 16.71 -12.03
N VAL A 16 -9.31 17.70 -12.90
CA VAL A 16 -10.37 18.71 -12.75
C VAL A 16 -11.73 18.08 -12.94
N LEU A 17 -11.93 17.28 -13.99
CA LEU A 17 -13.17 16.56 -14.23
C LEU A 17 -13.51 15.62 -13.06
N GLY A 18 -12.51 14.90 -12.56
CA GLY A 18 -12.66 14.00 -11.41
C GLY A 18 -13.09 14.75 -10.15
N ALA A 19 -12.42 15.87 -9.84
CA ALA A 19 -12.76 16.68 -8.67
C ALA A 19 -14.14 17.33 -8.77
N ILE A 20 -14.55 17.78 -9.97
CA ILE A 20 -15.91 18.31 -10.21
C ILE A 20 -16.94 17.20 -9.99
N ALA A 21 -16.70 15.99 -10.51
CA ALA A 21 -17.61 14.87 -10.31
C ALA A 21 -17.78 14.53 -8.83
N VAL A 22 -16.69 14.39 -8.06
CA VAL A 22 -16.74 14.17 -6.60
C VAL A 22 -17.47 15.32 -5.89
N ALA A 23 -17.26 16.57 -6.31
CA ALA A 23 -17.90 17.72 -5.69
C ALA A 23 -19.42 17.83 -5.99
N VAL A 24 -19.86 17.34 -7.15
CA VAL A 24 -21.27 17.36 -7.57
C VAL A 24 -22.05 16.17 -7.02
N ALA A 25 -21.39 15.04 -6.78
CA ALA A 25 -22.04 13.80 -6.33
C ALA A 25 -22.96 13.94 -5.10
N PRO A 26 -22.63 14.73 -4.04
CA PRO A 26 -23.51 14.95 -2.89
C PRO A 26 -24.85 15.63 -3.22
N PHE A 27 -24.94 16.32 -4.37
CA PHE A 27 -26.16 16.99 -4.83
C PHE A 27 -27.03 16.10 -5.73
N LEU A 28 -26.58 14.87 -5.99
CA LEU A 28 -27.31 13.85 -6.72
C LEU A 28 -27.76 12.76 -5.74
N PRO A 29 -28.87 12.05 -6.00
CA PRO A 29 -29.23 10.89 -5.20
C PRO A 29 -28.11 9.84 -5.26
N ALA A 30 -27.31 9.73 -4.19
CA ALA A 30 -26.22 8.76 -4.10
C ALA A 30 -26.77 7.33 -3.96
N VAL A 31 -27.87 7.19 -3.24
CA VAL A 31 -28.61 5.94 -3.04
C VAL A 31 -30.11 6.17 -3.16
N ARG A 32 -30.86 5.09 -3.30
CA ARG A 32 -32.32 5.03 -3.23
C ARG A 32 -32.71 3.97 -2.21
N ALA A 33 -33.71 4.26 -1.39
CA ALA A 33 -34.25 3.29 -0.44
C ALA A 33 -35.44 2.55 -1.06
N ASP A 34 -35.54 1.26 -0.78
CA ASP A 34 -36.72 0.45 -1.15
C ASP A 34 -37.94 0.83 -0.32
N ALA A 35 -37.73 1.29 0.92
CA ALA A 35 -38.75 1.81 1.80
C ALA A 35 -38.17 2.88 2.74
N GLY A 36 -38.98 3.89 3.07
CA GLY A 36 -38.61 4.96 4.00
C GLY A 36 -37.74 6.07 3.40
N PRO A 37 -37.50 7.16 4.16
CA PRO A 37 -36.70 8.29 3.68
C PRO A 37 -35.19 8.02 3.81
N VAL A 38 -34.42 8.53 2.84
CA VAL A 38 -32.96 8.67 2.95
C VAL A 38 -32.65 10.07 3.45
N GLY A 39 -31.85 10.16 4.52
CA GLY A 39 -31.43 11.44 5.09
C GLY A 39 -30.41 12.15 4.19
N ALA A 40 -30.39 13.48 4.29
CA ALA A 40 -29.42 14.31 3.58
C ALA A 40 -27.97 14.01 4.04
N ALA A 41 -27.01 14.28 3.16
CA ALA A 41 -25.60 14.24 3.49
C ALA A 41 -25.26 15.14 4.69
N LEU A 42 -24.28 14.74 5.50
CA LEU A 42 -23.73 15.61 6.53
C LEU A 42 -22.95 16.75 5.87
N GLY A 43 -23.46 17.98 5.99
CA GLY A 43 -22.91 19.15 5.29
C GLY A 43 -21.43 19.40 5.59
N ALA A 44 -20.99 19.20 6.84
CA ALA A 44 -19.58 19.35 7.19
C ALA A 44 -18.69 18.31 6.52
N ALA A 45 -19.11 17.03 6.49
CA ALA A 45 -18.39 15.97 5.79
C ALA A 45 -18.34 16.23 4.28
N THR A 46 -19.45 16.70 3.71
CA THR A 46 -19.58 17.12 2.31
C THR A 46 -18.57 18.23 1.96
N LEU A 47 -18.52 19.29 2.78
CA LEU A 47 -17.59 20.41 2.56
C LEU A 47 -16.13 19.96 2.61
N VAL A 48 -15.77 19.07 3.55
CA VAL A 48 -14.41 18.55 3.65
C VAL A 48 -14.06 17.67 2.45
N ALA A 49 -14.99 16.82 1.98
CA ALA A 49 -14.79 15.99 0.79
C ALA A 49 -14.56 16.87 -0.46
N VAL A 50 -15.41 17.87 -0.67
CA VAL A 50 -15.31 18.84 -1.78
C VAL A 50 -13.98 19.59 -1.72
N ALA A 51 -13.61 20.11 -0.55
CA ALA A 51 -12.37 20.85 -0.36
C ALA A 51 -11.13 20.00 -0.66
N ALA A 52 -11.09 18.76 -0.17
CA ALA A 52 -10.01 17.83 -0.43
C ALA A 52 -9.91 17.45 -1.93
N ALA A 53 -11.05 17.16 -2.57
CA ALA A 53 -11.11 16.83 -3.99
C ALA A 53 -10.60 17.98 -4.87
N LEU A 54 -10.98 19.23 -4.57
CA LEU A 54 -10.56 20.42 -5.32
C LEU A 54 -9.11 20.84 -5.03
N ALA A 55 -8.58 20.58 -3.83
CA ALA A 55 -7.23 20.97 -3.45
C ALA A 55 -6.15 20.39 -4.39
N VAL A 56 -6.36 19.16 -4.89
CA VAL A 56 -5.43 18.48 -5.81
C VAL A 56 -5.30 19.22 -7.15
N PRO A 57 -6.35 19.39 -7.97
CA PRO A 57 -6.24 20.10 -9.24
C PRO A 57 -5.88 21.58 -9.06
N VAL A 58 -6.39 22.26 -8.02
CA VAL A 58 -6.02 23.67 -7.74
C VAL A 58 -4.53 23.78 -7.45
N GLY A 59 -3.99 22.90 -6.59
CA GLY A 59 -2.57 22.82 -6.31
C GLY A 59 -1.75 22.55 -7.57
N ALA A 60 -2.18 21.59 -8.38
CA ALA A 60 -1.49 21.20 -9.61
C ALA A 60 -1.48 22.34 -10.65
N VAL A 61 -2.60 23.03 -10.86
CA VAL A 61 -2.71 24.22 -11.74
C VAL A 61 -1.83 25.36 -11.23
N SER A 62 -1.84 25.62 -9.92
CA SER A 62 -1.02 26.68 -9.32
C SER A 62 0.48 26.47 -9.55
N LEU A 63 0.92 25.20 -9.49
CA LEU A 63 2.31 24.82 -9.76
C LEU A 63 2.63 25.00 -11.23
N VAL A 64 1.78 24.52 -12.13
CA VAL A 64 2.02 24.55 -13.57
C VAL A 64 1.98 25.95 -14.17
N ARG A 65 1.23 26.88 -13.56
CA ARG A 65 1.30 28.32 -13.91
C ARG A 65 2.69 28.92 -13.67
N ARG A 66 3.51 28.32 -12.81
CA ARG A 66 4.89 28.77 -12.60
C ARG A 66 5.78 28.30 -13.75
N PRO A 67 6.66 29.17 -14.26
CA PRO A 67 7.62 28.76 -15.29
C PRO A 67 8.63 27.76 -14.71
N GLY A 68 9.04 26.79 -15.53
CA GLY A 68 10.15 25.89 -15.21
C GLY A 68 9.77 24.41 -15.10
N LEU A 69 10.73 23.55 -15.47
CA LEU A 69 10.59 22.09 -15.52
C LEU A 69 10.23 21.49 -14.14
N LEU A 70 10.86 21.95 -13.07
CA LEU A 70 10.63 21.47 -11.70
C LEU A 70 9.17 21.66 -11.23
N ALA A 71 8.52 22.72 -11.69
CA ALA A 71 7.12 22.97 -11.36
C ALA A 71 6.20 21.95 -12.05
N GLY A 72 6.50 21.57 -13.30
CA GLY A 72 5.83 20.50 -14.02
C GLY A 72 6.02 19.12 -13.38
N ILE A 73 7.26 18.79 -12.97
CA ILE A 73 7.56 17.55 -12.25
C ILE A 73 6.78 17.49 -10.94
N ARG A 74 6.79 18.56 -10.13
CA ARG A 74 6.06 18.61 -8.86
C ARG A 74 4.55 18.46 -9.07
N ALA A 75 3.99 19.09 -10.11
CA ALA A 75 2.57 18.97 -10.40
C ALA A 75 2.18 17.56 -10.85
N GLY A 76 2.94 16.95 -11.77
CA GLY A 76 2.71 15.57 -12.19
C GLY A 76 2.84 14.58 -11.03
N ALA A 77 3.81 14.80 -10.14
CA ALA A 77 4.00 14.01 -8.94
C ALA A 77 2.88 14.19 -7.90
N LEU A 78 2.34 15.40 -7.76
CA LEU A 78 1.17 15.67 -6.92
C LEU A 78 -0.06 14.91 -7.41
N LEU A 79 -0.31 14.94 -8.72
CA LEU A 79 -1.38 14.14 -9.33
C LEU A 79 -1.13 12.64 -9.13
N ALA A 80 0.10 12.17 -9.33
CA ALA A 80 0.47 10.77 -9.12
C ALA A 80 0.18 10.31 -7.69
N GLY A 81 0.65 11.06 -6.69
CA GLY A 81 0.44 10.69 -5.29
C GLY A 81 -1.04 10.69 -4.89
N ALA A 82 -1.81 11.69 -5.32
CA ALA A 82 -3.24 11.75 -5.05
C ALA A 82 -4.02 10.64 -5.78
N GLY A 83 -3.71 10.40 -7.06
CA GLY A 83 -4.37 9.39 -7.87
C GLY A 83 -4.12 7.96 -7.39
N PHE A 84 -2.94 7.68 -6.83
CA PHE A 84 -2.67 6.38 -6.19
C PHE A 84 -3.60 6.14 -5.00
N VAL A 85 -3.81 7.14 -4.13
CA VAL A 85 -4.72 7.02 -2.98
C VAL A 85 -6.18 7.00 -3.44
N ALA A 86 -6.52 7.73 -4.51
CA ALA A 86 -7.85 7.74 -5.10
C ALA A 86 -8.29 6.35 -5.63
N LEU A 87 -7.36 5.43 -5.91
CA LEU A 87 -7.72 4.04 -6.21
C LEU A 87 -8.44 3.37 -5.04
N GLY A 88 -7.96 3.60 -3.81
CA GLY A 88 -8.64 3.12 -2.61
C GLY A 88 -10.01 3.77 -2.42
N ALA A 89 -10.12 5.08 -2.68
CA ALA A 89 -11.41 5.78 -2.64
C ALA A 89 -12.41 5.25 -3.69
N ALA A 90 -11.97 4.97 -4.92
CA ALA A 90 -12.80 4.36 -5.96
C ALA A 90 -13.29 2.97 -5.54
N LEU A 91 -12.45 2.17 -4.88
CA LEU A 91 -12.84 0.87 -4.36
C LEU A 91 -13.79 0.99 -3.16
N LEU A 92 -13.65 2.02 -2.34
CA LEU A 92 -14.65 2.35 -1.31
C LEU A 92 -15.99 2.77 -1.94
N ASP A 93 -15.99 3.48 -3.08
CA ASP A 93 -17.23 3.82 -3.78
C ASP A 93 -17.97 2.58 -4.30
N VAL A 94 -17.27 1.46 -4.58
CA VAL A 94 -17.91 0.20 -4.99
C VAL A 94 -18.86 -0.32 -3.92
N ALA A 95 -18.61 -0.05 -2.64
CA ALA A 95 -19.50 -0.42 -1.55
C ALA A 95 -20.91 0.16 -1.74
N LEU A 96 -21.06 1.33 -2.39
CA LEU A 96 -22.37 1.93 -2.71
C LEU A 96 -23.23 1.06 -3.65
N PHE A 97 -22.61 0.13 -4.39
CA PHE A 97 -23.30 -0.76 -5.33
C PHE A 97 -23.57 -2.14 -4.77
N THR A 98 -22.81 -2.56 -3.76
CA THR A 98 -22.89 -3.91 -3.20
C THR A 98 -23.52 -3.94 -1.82
N ASP A 99 -23.20 -2.94 -0.98
CA ASP A 99 -23.73 -2.80 0.36
C ASP A 99 -23.68 -1.31 0.79
N ALA A 100 -24.67 -0.56 0.34
CA ALA A 100 -24.66 0.89 0.47
C ALA A 100 -24.86 1.36 1.92
N LEU A 101 -25.45 0.53 2.79
CA LEU A 101 -25.66 0.87 4.19
C LEU A 101 -24.32 0.91 4.95
N ASP A 102 -23.43 -0.04 4.63
CA ASP A 102 -22.09 -0.18 5.23
C ASP A 102 -20.97 0.54 4.45
N ALA A 103 -21.33 1.40 3.49
CA ALA A 103 -20.35 2.17 2.72
C ALA A 103 -19.78 3.36 3.51
N ASP A 104 -20.42 3.75 4.62
CA ASP A 104 -20.02 4.85 5.53
C ASP A 104 -19.75 6.19 4.82
N ARG A 105 -20.48 6.47 3.72
CA ARG A 105 -20.35 7.69 2.90
C ARG A 105 -21.28 8.80 3.37
N LEU A 106 -21.10 9.22 4.62
CA LEU A 106 -21.94 10.24 5.26
C LEU A 106 -21.83 11.63 4.61
N GLU A 107 -20.80 11.87 3.79
CA GLU A 107 -20.67 13.03 2.92
C GLU A 107 -21.55 12.97 1.66
N LEU A 108 -22.19 11.84 1.37
CA LEU A 108 -23.08 11.66 0.22
C LEU A 108 -24.55 11.52 0.65
N PHE A 109 -24.83 10.85 1.76
CA PHE A 109 -26.18 10.66 2.32
C PHE A 109 -26.10 10.13 3.77
N ARG A 110 -27.21 10.17 4.52
CA ARG A 110 -27.32 9.55 5.85
C ARG A 110 -28.47 8.54 5.88
N PRO A 111 -28.20 7.24 6.08
CA PRO A 111 -29.24 6.26 6.40
C PRO A 111 -30.06 6.67 7.64
N LEU A 112 -31.39 6.61 7.55
CA LEU A 112 -32.30 6.85 8.68
C LEU A 112 -33.02 5.56 9.14
N THR A 113 -32.97 4.51 8.33
CA THR A 113 -33.62 3.22 8.56
C THR A 113 -32.72 2.11 8.05
N ALA A 114 -32.84 0.90 8.60
CA ALA A 114 -32.15 -0.31 8.11
C ALA A 114 -32.78 -0.90 6.83
N ALA A 115 -33.52 -0.10 6.06
CA ALA A 115 -34.11 -0.53 4.80
C ALA A 115 -33.02 -0.71 3.73
N GLY A 116 -33.28 -1.61 2.78
CA GLY A 116 -32.39 -1.85 1.65
C GLY A 116 -32.10 -0.56 0.86
N LEU A 117 -30.83 -0.35 0.56
CA LEU A 117 -30.34 0.79 -0.21
C LEU A 117 -29.71 0.31 -1.52
N THR A 118 -30.10 0.92 -2.63
CA THR A 118 -29.55 0.66 -3.97
C THR A 118 -28.81 1.89 -4.49
N ALA A 119 -27.77 1.67 -5.30
CA ALA A 119 -26.98 2.76 -5.87
C ALA A 119 -27.83 3.70 -6.74
N GLY A 120 -27.68 5.00 -6.50
CA GLY A 120 -28.24 6.07 -7.32
C GLY A 120 -27.21 6.68 -8.29
N PRO A 121 -27.61 7.67 -9.10
CA PRO A 121 -26.70 8.35 -10.02
C PRO A 121 -25.51 9.03 -9.32
N GLY A 122 -25.68 9.51 -8.08
CA GLY A 122 -24.59 10.11 -7.31
C GLY A 122 -23.45 9.13 -7.03
N ALA A 123 -23.75 7.85 -6.80
CA ALA A 123 -22.75 6.79 -6.62
C ALA A 123 -21.93 6.57 -7.90
N GLY A 124 -22.57 6.59 -9.08
CA GLY A 124 -21.88 6.50 -10.36
C GLY A 124 -20.97 7.69 -10.63
N VAL A 125 -21.42 8.90 -10.28
CA VAL A 125 -20.67 10.13 -10.49
C VAL A 125 -19.43 10.20 -9.58
N VAL A 126 -19.55 9.85 -8.29
CA VAL A 126 -18.40 9.85 -7.38
C VAL A 126 -17.35 8.80 -7.78
N LEU A 127 -17.79 7.59 -8.17
CA LEU A 127 -16.91 6.53 -8.65
C LEU A 127 -16.17 6.96 -9.92
N ALA A 128 -16.88 7.51 -10.90
CA ALA A 128 -16.26 8.05 -12.11
C ALA A 128 -15.26 9.17 -11.78
N GLY A 129 -15.55 9.98 -10.77
CA GLY A 129 -14.67 11.03 -10.26
C GLY A 129 -13.35 10.50 -9.73
N HIS A 130 -13.38 9.50 -8.85
CA HIS A 130 -12.17 8.87 -8.33
C HIS A 130 -11.40 8.09 -9.40
N LEU A 131 -12.08 7.40 -10.33
CA LEU A 131 -11.43 6.74 -11.48
C LEU A 131 -10.72 7.74 -12.39
N ALA A 132 -11.31 8.92 -12.63
CA ALA A 132 -10.64 10.00 -13.36
C ALA A 132 -9.41 10.52 -12.61
N ALA A 133 -9.45 10.61 -11.28
CA ALA A 133 -8.29 10.95 -10.45
C ALA A 133 -7.18 9.88 -10.52
N VAL A 134 -7.54 8.59 -10.57
CA VAL A 134 -6.58 7.49 -10.81
C VAL A 134 -5.91 7.66 -12.18
N GLY A 135 -6.70 7.91 -13.23
CA GLY A 135 -6.19 8.17 -14.58
C GLY A 135 -5.25 9.39 -14.62
N ALA A 136 -5.62 10.48 -13.94
CA ALA A 136 -4.78 11.66 -13.77
C ALA A 136 -3.46 11.32 -13.06
N GLY A 137 -3.49 10.45 -12.04
CA GLY A 137 -2.30 10.00 -11.35
C GLY A 137 -1.34 9.18 -12.21
N VAL A 138 -1.88 8.25 -13.00
CA VAL A 138 -1.09 7.45 -13.97
C VAL A 138 -0.41 8.36 -14.99
N LEU A 139 -1.17 9.28 -15.59
CA LEU A 139 -0.61 10.25 -16.55
C LEU A 139 0.39 11.20 -15.88
N GLY A 140 0.15 11.59 -14.62
CA GLY A 140 1.08 12.37 -13.81
C GLY A 140 2.41 11.67 -13.59
N ALA A 141 2.38 10.36 -13.27
CA ALA A 141 3.58 9.54 -13.13
C ALA A 141 4.36 9.42 -14.45
N VAL A 142 3.65 9.25 -15.58
CA VAL A 142 4.25 9.26 -16.93
C VAL A 142 4.88 10.61 -17.24
N ALA A 143 4.21 11.72 -16.88
CA ALA A 143 4.73 13.07 -17.07
C ALA A 143 6.02 13.30 -16.26
N VAL A 144 6.06 12.87 -14.99
CA VAL A 144 7.26 12.94 -14.15
C VAL A 144 8.42 12.20 -14.80
N ARG A 145 8.19 10.97 -15.28
CA ARG A 145 9.22 10.18 -15.95
C ARG A 145 9.74 10.86 -17.23
N ARG A 146 8.84 11.39 -18.06
CA ARG A 146 9.24 12.07 -19.32
C ARG A 146 9.99 13.37 -19.07
N LEU A 147 9.57 14.14 -18.07
CA LEU A 147 10.22 15.39 -17.69
C LEU A 147 11.57 15.18 -17.00
N GLY A 148 11.75 14.05 -16.30
CA GLY A 148 13.01 13.67 -15.67
C GLY A 148 13.97 12.90 -16.57
N ALA A 149 13.61 12.62 -17.83
CA ALA A 149 14.44 11.83 -18.75
C ALA A 149 15.60 12.61 -19.38
N ASP A 150 15.65 13.95 -19.23
CA ASP A 150 16.72 14.79 -19.75
C ASP A 150 17.65 15.28 -18.62
N PRO A 151 18.75 14.55 -18.34
CA PRO A 151 19.66 14.88 -17.25
C PRO A 151 20.44 16.18 -17.46
N ALA A 152 20.51 16.73 -18.68
CA ALA A 152 21.18 18.01 -18.93
C ALA A 152 20.43 19.21 -18.33
N HIS A 153 19.15 19.04 -17.96
CA HIS A 153 18.24 20.11 -17.58
C HIS A 153 17.67 20.01 -16.14
N VAL A 154 18.12 19.05 -15.32
CA VAL A 154 17.66 18.92 -13.91
C VAL A 154 18.82 19.03 -12.92
N PRO A 155 19.13 20.25 -12.42
CA PRO A 155 20.13 20.43 -11.38
C PRO A 155 19.68 19.76 -10.07
N GLY A 156 20.57 19.01 -9.43
CA GLY A 156 20.39 18.53 -8.05
C GLY A 156 19.64 17.21 -7.88
N GLU A 157 19.77 16.26 -8.80
CA GLU A 157 19.33 14.87 -8.62
C GLU A 157 20.44 13.96 -8.06
N ASP A 158 21.30 14.49 -7.18
CA ASP A 158 22.36 13.72 -6.51
C ASP A 158 21.78 12.88 -5.35
N GLY A 159 21.28 11.68 -5.65
CA GLY A 159 20.87 10.68 -4.64
C GLY A 159 19.45 10.87 -4.05
N PRO A 160 18.92 9.87 -3.32
CA PRO A 160 17.53 9.89 -2.86
C PRO A 160 17.23 11.03 -1.90
N VAL A 161 16.02 11.60 -2.01
CA VAL A 161 15.55 12.69 -1.16
C VAL A 161 15.62 12.31 0.32
N GLY A 162 15.23 11.08 0.69
CA GLY A 162 15.23 10.58 2.06
C GLY A 162 16.62 10.62 2.72
N VAL A 163 17.70 10.54 1.93
CA VAL A 163 19.06 10.69 2.46
C VAL A 163 19.39 12.15 2.69
N ARG A 164 19.08 13.00 1.70
CA ARG A 164 19.42 14.43 1.73
C ARG A 164 18.67 15.21 2.81
N VAL A 165 17.43 14.85 3.12
CA VAL A 165 16.67 15.49 4.20
C VAL A 165 17.09 15.00 5.59
N GLY A 166 17.91 13.95 5.65
CA GLY A 166 18.37 13.33 6.88
C GLY A 166 17.35 12.34 7.48
N ALA A 167 17.87 11.46 8.34
CA ALA A 167 17.09 10.45 9.05
C ALA A 167 15.83 10.99 9.75
N PRO A 168 15.85 12.08 10.54
CA PRO A 168 14.66 12.49 11.29
C PRO A 168 13.50 12.90 10.38
N ALA A 169 13.76 13.64 9.29
CA ALA A 169 12.72 14.05 8.35
C ALA A 169 12.19 12.88 7.52
N ALA A 170 13.07 11.98 7.07
CA ALA A 170 12.65 10.77 6.36
C ALA A 170 11.80 9.85 7.26
N THR A 171 12.21 9.66 8.51
CA THR A 171 11.45 8.90 9.52
C THR A 171 10.11 9.58 9.80
N ALA A 172 10.04 10.90 9.94
CA ALA A 172 8.78 11.61 10.16
C ALA A 172 7.78 11.39 9.02
N VAL A 173 8.24 11.44 7.76
CA VAL A 173 7.39 11.15 6.58
C VAL A 173 6.92 9.69 6.60
N ALA A 174 7.82 8.73 6.88
CA ALA A 174 7.47 7.31 6.94
C ALA A 174 6.47 7.01 8.07
N VAL A 175 6.67 7.57 9.26
CA VAL A 175 5.77 7.43 10.41
C VAL A 175 4.42 8.06 10.10
N ALA A 176 4.38 9.27 9.55
CA ALA A 176 3.11 9.90 9.17
C ALA A 176 2.35 9.06 8.13
N ALA A 177 3.04 8.47 7.16
CA ALA A 177 2.42 7.57 6.17
C ALA A 177 1.88 6.29 6.81
N LEU A 178 2.64 5.65 7.71
CA LEU A 178 2.21 4.44 8.42
C LEU A 178 1.04 4.71 9.37
N VAL A 179 1.04 5.85 10.06
CA VAL A 179 -0.05 6.27 10.94
C VAL A 179 -1.32 6.57 10.13
N ALA A 180 -1.20 7.29 9.01
CA ALA A 180 -2.33 7.51 8.10
C ALA A 180 -2.87 6.19 7.52
N ALA A 181 -1.99 5.26 7.17
CA ALA A 181 -2.36 3.93 6.69
C ALA A 181 -3.10 3.12 7.76
N GLY A 182 -2.61 3.08 9.00
CA GLY A 182 -3.29 2.43 10.13
C GLY A 182 -4.65 3.06 10.43
N ALA A 183 -4.75 4.39 10.36
CA ALA A 183 -6.00 5.11 10.53
C ALA A 183 -7.05 4.81 9.46
N LEU A 184 -6.64 4.53 8.21
CA LEU A 184 -7.55 4.13 7.15
C LEU A 184 -8.19 2.76 7.41
N LEU A 185 -7.54 1.91 8.22
CA LEU A 185 -8.03 0.58 8.63
C LEU A 185 -8.87 0.62 9.93
N ALA A 186 -8.84 1.73 10.66
CA ALA A 186 -9.60 1.91 11.88
C ALA A 186 -11.07 2.24 11.59
N PRO A 187 -11.98 2.00 12.55
CA PRO A 187 -13.38 2.44 12.45
C PRO A 187 -13.48 3.91 12.04
N PRO A 188 -14.40 4.29 11.11
CA PRO A 188 -14.53 5.67 10.65
C PRO A 188 -15.05 6.63 11.73
N PHE A 189 -15.94 6.15 12.60
CA PHE A 189 -16.52 6.88 13.73
C PHE A 189 -16.96 5.90 14.81
N VAL A 190 -17.28 6.40 16.00
CA VAL A 190 -18.00 5.65 17.04
C VAL A 190 -19.46 6.03 16.94
N SER A 191 -20.36 5.05 16.94
CA SER A 191 -21.79 5.28 16.73
C SER A 191 -22.61 4.72 17.89
N ASP A 192 -23.51 5.55 18.42
CA ASP A 192 -24.61 5.10 19.27
C ASP A 192 -25.88 4.84 18.45
N ASP A 193 -25.84 5.01 17.12
CA ASP A 193 -26.97 4.86 16.19
C ASP A 193 -27.12 3.40 15.72
N PRO A 194 -28.26 2.73 15.94
CA PRO A 194 -28.45 1.33 15.55
C PRO A 194 -28.47 1.11 14.03
N VAL A 195 -28.60 2.17 13.22
CA VAL A 195 -28.55 2.08 11.76
C VAL A 195 -27.12 2.23 11.22
N LEU A 196 -26.23 2.91 11.95
CA LEU A 196 -24.87 3.20 11.51
C LEU A 196 -23.88 2.47 12.41
N LEU A 197 -23.26 1.42 11.92
CA LEU A 197 -22.36 0.61 12.74
C LEU A 197 -20.92 1.14 12.74
N GLY A 198 -20.47 1.72 11.63
CA GLY A 198 -19.10 2.23 11.47
C GLY A 198 -18.02 1.18 11.79
N PRO A 199 -18.07 -0.03 11.21
CA PRO A 199 -17.14 -1.10 11.56
C PRO A 199 -15.69 -0.75 11.18
N GLY A 200 -14.73 -1.30 11.94
CA GLY A 200 -13.32 -1.30 11.52
C GLY A 200 -13.12 -2.18 10.29
N VAL A 201 -11.93 -2.10 9.66
CA VAL A 201 -11.66 -2.87 8.42
C VAL A 201 -11.96 -4.36 8.55
N LEU A 202 -11.80 -4.90 9.77
CA LEU A 202 -11.95 -6.29 10.13
C LEU A 202 -13.41 -6.77 10.13
N ASP A 203 -14.33 -5.88 10.49
CA ASP A 203 -15.77 -6.17 10.61
C ASP A 203 -16.55 -5.53 9.44
N ALA A 204 -15.84 -4.90 8.49
CA ALA A 204 -16.44 -4.20 7.36
C ALA A 204 -16.78 -5.15 6.22
N THR A 205 -17.70 -4.71 5.35
CA THR A 205 -17.97 -5.41 4.09
C THR A 205 -16.71 -5.51 3.24
N THR A 206 -16.65 -6.54 2.40
CA THR A 206 -15.49 -6.78 1.53
C THR A 206 -15.08 -5.55 0.75
N ALA A 207 -16.02 -4.85 0.08
CA ALA A 207 -15.70 -3.65 -0.69
C ALA A 207 -15.05 -2.54 0.16
N THR A 208 -15.61 -2.28 1.34
CA THR A 208 -15.08 -1.28 2.29
C THR A 208 -13.70 -1.67 2.83
N ALA A 209 -13.51 -2.95 3.16
CA ALA A 209 -12.23 -3.48 3.61
C ALA A 209 -11.14 -3.33 2.54
N ILE A 210 -11.49 -3.64 1.29
CA ILE A 210 -10.62 -3.54 0.11
C ILE A 210 -10.18 -2.11 -0.13
N GLY A 211 -11.15 -1.19 -0.22
CA GLY A 211 -10.85 0.19 -0.50
C GLY A 211 -9.98 0.82 0.58
N SER A 212 -10.23 0.46 1.84
CA SER A 212 -9.41 0.89 2.99
C SER A 212 -7.99 0.34 2.93
N LEU A 213 -7.81 -0.95 2.64
CA LEU A 213 -6.49 -1.57 2.50
C LEU A 213 -5.73 -1.00 1.30
N ALA A 214 -6.39 -0.84 0.15
CA ALA A 214 -5.80 -0.26 -1.05
C ALA A 214 -5.35 1.19 -0.81
N ALA A 215 -6.16 2.01 -0.13
CA ALA A 215 -5.79 3.37 0.25
C ALA A 215 -4.58 3.37 1.20
N ALA A 216 -4.59 2.52 2.23
CA ALA A 216 -3.50 2.40 3.20
C ALA A 216 -2.17 2.04 2.52
N VAL A 217 -2.17 1.02 1.66
CA VAL A 217 -1.01 0.61 0.87
C VAL A 217 -0.55 1.73 -0.07
N ALA A 218 -1.49 2.41 -0.75
CA ALA A 218 -1.17 3.50 -1.66
C ALA A 218 -0.45 4.68 -0.96
N VAL A 219 -0.87 5.05 0.25
CA VAL A 219 -0.21 6.10 1.05
C VAL A 219 1.23 5.70 1.38
N VAL A 220 1.45 4.48 1.87
CA VAL A 220 2.78 3.97 2.24
C VAL A 220 3.70 3.88 1.01
N LEU A 221 3.21 3.34 -0.10
CA LEU A 221 3.99 3.20 -1.33
C LEU A 221 4.37 4.57 -1.90
N THR A 222 3.44 5.54 -1.89
CA THR A 222 3.69 6.89 -2.39
C THR A 222 4.72 7.64 -1.53
N ALA A 223 4.60 7.56 -0.20
CA ALA A 223 5.59 8.14 0.71
C ALA A 223 6.97 7.50 0.53
N THR A 224 7.02 6.17 0.38
CA THR A 224 8.25 5.44 0.10
C THR A 224 8.87 5.89 -1.22
N TRP A 225 8.07 5.99 -2.29
CA TRP A 225 8.52 6.49 -3.59
C TRP A 225 9.10 7.90 -3.48
N ALA A 226 8.45 8.79 -2.72
CA ALA A 226 8.95 10.13 -2.48
C ALA A 226 10.28 10.18 -1.73
N LEU A 227 10.56 9.22 -0.85
CA LEU A 227 11.83 9.16 -0.12
C LEU A 227 12.96 8.55 -0.96
N VAL A 228 12.65 7.64 -1.88
CA VAL A 228 13.68 6.99 -2.73
C VAL A 228 13.96 7.71 -4.04
N THR A 229 13.09 8.62 -4.48
CA THR A 229 13.32 9.38 -5.71
C THR A 229 14.50 10.35 -5.56
N GLY A 230 15.25 10.55 -6.65
CA GLY A 230 16.33 11.53 -6.74
C GLY A 230 15.83 12.97 -6.94
N SER A 231 14.54 13.18 -7.23
CA SER A 231 14.00 14.50 -7.53
C SER A 231 13.26 15.11 -6.33
N PRO A 232 13.76 16.20 -5.71
CA PRO A 232 13.05 16.89 -4.63
C PRO A 232 11.70 17.44 -5.06
N ALA A 233 11.57 17.84 -6.33
CA ALA A 233 10.33 18.29 -6.92
C ALA A 233 9.30 17.16 -6.95
N ALA A 234 9.68 15.96 -7.42
CA ALA A 234 8.80 14.80 -7.43
C ALA A 234 8.43 14.37 -6.01
N ALA A 235 9.40 14.27 -5.09
CA ALA A 235 9.13 13.91 -3.70
C ALA A 235 8.13 14.85 -3.01
N THR A 236 8.29 16.16 -3.21
CA THR A 236 7.36 17.17 -2.70
C THR A 236 5.95 16.94 -3.25
N GLY A 237 5.84 16.71 -4.55
CA GLY A 237 4.54 16.44 -5.19
C GLY A 237 3.90 15.17 -4.65
N LEU A 238 4.62 14.05 -4.67
CA LEU A 238 4.12 12.74 -4.20
C LEU A 238 3.61 12.80 -2.76
N VAL A 239 4.37 13.40 -1.84
CA VAL A 239 3.98 13.51 -0.43
C VAL A 239 2.76 14.42 -0.24
N ALA A 240 2.71 15.56 -0.95
CA ALA A 240 1.53 16.43 -0.92
C ALA A 240 0.29 15.72 -1.48
N GLY A 241 0.44 15.01 -2.60
CA GLY A 241 -0.62 14.23 -3.24
C GLY A 241 -1.15 13.13 -2.33
N ALA A 242 -0.26 12.34 -1.71
CA ALA A 242 -0.65 11.30 -0.75
C ALA A 242 -1.40 11.87 0.45
N GLY A 243 -0.90 12.98 1.02
CA GLY A 243 -1.55 13.66 2.15
C GLY A 243 -2.93 14.20 1.80
N LEU A 244 -3.08 14.86 0.64
CA LEU A 244 -4.38 15.35 0.17
C LEU A 244 -5.35 14.21 -0.17
N GLY A 245 -4.87 13.13 -0.79
CA GLY A 245 -5.68 11.94 -1.06
C GLY A 245 -6.16 11.27 0.22
N ALA A 246 -5.30 11.13 1.22
CA ALA A 246 -5.66 10.59 2.52
C ALA A 246 -6.66 11.50 3.27
N LEU A 247 -6.51 12.83 3.18
CA LEU A 247 -7.49 13.79 3.71
C LEU A 247 -8.85 13.68 3.01
N GLY A 248 -8.88 13.32 1.73
CA GLY A 248 -10.13 13.08 1.00
C GLY A 248 -10.95 11.91 1.55
N ILE A 249 -10.32 10.95 2.22
CA ILE A 249 -11.00 9.80 2.85
C ILE A 249 -11.21 10.02 4.35
N LEU A 250 -10.15 10.42 5.08
CA LEU A 250 -10.17 10.54 6.53
C LEU A 250 -10.87 11.83 7.01
N GLY A 251 -10.79 12.90 6.22
CA GLY A 251 -11.38 14.19 6.55
C GLY A 251 -12.91 14.14 6.67
N PRO A 252 -13.63 13.60 5.67
CA PRO A 252 -15.09 13.43 5.76
C PRO A 252 -15.51 12.56 6.94
N ARG A 253 -14.78 11.47 7.22
CA ARG A 253 -15.03 10.59 8.39
C ARG A 253 -14.92 11.35 9.71
N LEU A 254 -13.85 12.13 9.90
CA LEU A 254 -13.69 12.96 11.09
C LEU A 254 -14.80 14.02 11.21
N ALA A 255 -15.12 14.70 10.13
CA ALA A 255 -16.17 15.71 10.11
C ALA A 255 -17.56 15.11 10.43
N ALA A 256 -17.83 13.90 9.92
CA ALA A 256 -19.04 13.16 10.25
C ALA A 256 -19.10 12.81 11.74
N GLY A 257 -18.00 12.30 12.33
CA GLY A 257 -17.95 12.01 13.77
C GLY A 257 -18.07 13.25 14.66
N LEU A 258 -17.65 14.43 14.19
CA LEU A 258 -17.73 15.68 14.96
C LEU A 258 -19.09 16.38 14.88
N THR A 259 -19.88 16.13 13.82
CA THR A 259 -21.10 16.89 13.54
C THR A 259 -22.35 16.02 13.40
N GLY A 260 -22.17 14.71 13.23
CA GLY A 260 -23.25 13.74 13.14
C GLY A 260 -23.91 13.52 14.48
N GLU A 261 -25.23 13.53 14.47
CA GLU A 261 -26.02 13.21 15.65
C GLU A 261 -25.82 11.74 16.04
N ARG A 262 -25.51 11.49 17.32
CA ARG A 262 -25.17 10.15 17.88
C ARG A 262 -23.91 9.52 17.28
N LEU A 263 -23.08 10.33 16.63
CA LEU A 263 -21.75 9.93 16.17
C LEU A 263 -20.69 10.66 17.00
N ALA A 264 -19.56 10.01 17.20
CA ALA A 264 -18.36 10.58 17.79
C ALA A 264 -17.15 10.28 16.89
N PRO A 265 -16.13 11.15 16.87
CA PRO A 265 -14.94 10.91 16.05
C PRO A 265 -14.18 9.69 16.59
N SER A 266 -13.82 8.76 15.70
CA SER A 266 -12.94 7.67 16.12
C SER A 266 -11.52 8.20 16.38
N PRO A 267 -10.76 7.61 17.32
CA PRO A 267 -9.35 7.94 17.50
C PRO A 267 -8.54 7.75 16.21
N GLY A 268 -8.90 6.74 15.42
CA GLY A 268 -8.31 6.46 14.11
C GLY A 268 -8.50 7.63 13.14
N ALA A 269 -9.73 8.12 12.96
CA ALA A 269 -10.02 9.24 12.07
C ALA A 269 -9.30 10.53 12.50
N ALA A 270 -9.30 10.83 13.81
CA ALA A 270 -8.62 12.03 14.34
C ALA A 270 -7.10 11.97 14.13
N VAL A 271 -6.45 10.88 14.55
CA VAL A 271 -5.00 10.69 14.40
C VAL A 271 -4.62 10.61 12.91
N GLY A 272 -5.46 9.97 12.09
CA GLY A 272 -5.28 9.86 10.65
C GLY A 272 -5.29 11.21 9.94
N VAL A 273 -6.23 12.10 10.26
CA VAL A 273 -6.26 13.46 9.71
C VAL A 273 -5.00 14.24 10.12
N VAL A 274 -4.56 14.14 11.38
CA VAL A 274 -3.31 14.77 11.83
C VAL A 274 -2.11 14.24 11.04
N ALA A 275 -2.04 12.93 10.81
CA ALA A 275 -0.98 12.31 10.02
C ALA A 275 -0.99 12.74 8.55
N ALA A 276 -2.18 12.84 7.94
CA ALA A 276 -2.33 13.31 6.56
C ALA A 276 -1.96 14.80 6.42
N VAL A 277 -2.32 15.64 7.39
CA VAL A 277 -1.84 17.04 7.48
C VAL A 277 -0.32 17.09 7.64
N ALA A 278 0.26 16.21 8.47
CA ALA A 278 1.70 16.13 8.65
C ALA A 278 2.44 15.76 7.35
N LEU A 279 1.86 14.91 6.50
CA LEU A 279 2.37 14.65 5.15
C LEU A 279 2.35 15.94 4.29
N VAL A 280 1.23 16.65 4.23
CA VAL A 280 1.13 17.92 3.48
C VAL A 280 2.13 18.96 4.00
N ALA A 281 2.29 19.08 5.33
CA ALA A 281 3.27 19.96 5.95
C ALA A 281 4.71 19.54 5.63
N ALA A 282 5.00 18.24 5.63
CA ALA A 282 6.30 17.71 5.24
C ALA A 282 6.61 18.07 3.78
N ALA A 283 5.65 17.96 2.86
CA ALA A 283 5.84 18.38 1.47
C ALA A 283 6.28 19.85 1.35
N VAL A 284 5.71 20.76 2.17
CA VAL A 284 6.11 22.17 2.21
C VAL A 284 7.52 22.36 2.80
N ALA A 285 7.94 21.50 3.72
CA ALA A 285 9.25 21.55 4.37
C ALA A 285 10.38 20.94 3.51
N LEU A 286 10.10 19.87 2.75
CA LEU A 286 11.09 19.09 1.99
C LEU A 286 12.05 19.94 1.15
N PRO A 287 11.61 20.93 0.33
CA PRO A 287 12.53 21.74 -0.47
C PRO A 287 13.51 22.54 0.39
N ARG A 288 13.06 23.05 1.54
CA ARG A 288 13.90 23.83 2.45
C ARG A 288 14.90 22.93 3.17
N LEU A 289 14.49 21.72 3.55
CA LEU A 289 15.37 20.74 4.18
C LEU A 289 16.47 20.30 3.24
N VAL A 290 16.13 19.95 1.99
CA VAL A 290 17.14 19.61 0.96
C VAL A 290 18.09 20.78 0.72
N ALA A 291 17.59 22.01 0.58
CA ALA A 291 18.43 23.20 0.36
C ALA A 291 19.30 23.56 1.57
N ARG A 292 18.87 23.25 2.81
CA ARG A 292 19.69 23.42 4.02
C ARG A 292 20.83 22.41 4.03
N SER A 293 20.55 21.14 3.76
CA SER A 293 21.56 20.09 3.69
C SER A 293 22.60 20.37 2.61
N ALA A 294 22.17 20.82 1.43
CA ALA A 294 23.07 21.19 0.34
C ALA A 294 24.02 22.35 0.72
N ARG A 295 23.51 23.37 1.44
CA ARG A 295 24.35 24.47 1.94
C ARG A 295 25.33 24.02 3.03
N ALA A 296 24.90 23.13 3.92
CA ALA A 296 25.73 22.60 4.99
C ALA A 296 26.89 21.72 4.48
N ALA A 297 26.73 21.08 3.32
CA ALA A 297 27.77 20.24 2.72
C ALA A 297 28.97 21.03 2.14
N GLY A 298 28.86 22.34 1.95
CA GLY A 298 29.93 23.19 1.39
C GLY A 298 30.30 22.86 -0.08
N PRO A 299 31.35 23.49 -0.64
CA PRO A 299 31.84 23.22 -2.00
C PRO A 299 32.74 21.98 -2.13
N VAL A 300 32.80 21.15 -1.07
CA VAL A 300 33.66 19.94 -1.01
C VAL A 300 33.04 18.82 -1.86
N PRO A 301 33.84 17.93 -2.49
CA PRO A 301 33.31 16.81 -3.24
C PRO A 301 32.38 15.96 -2.35
N ARG A 302 31.13 15.87 -2.80
CA ARG A 302 30.01 15.00 -2.36
C ARG A 302 30.32 14.12 -1.13
N ALA A 303 29.58 14.35 -0.05
CA ALA A 303 29.49 13.36 1.02
C ALA A 303 28.74 12.12 0.50
N VAL A 304 29.48 11.17 -0.07
CA VAL A 304 29.05 9.78 -0.21
C VAL A 304 28.49 9.37 1.15
N THR A 305 27.29 8.80 1.17
CA THR A 305 26.66 8.35 2.42
C THR A 305 27.67 7.49 3.16
N SER A 306 28.08 7.95 4.35
CA SER A 306 29.18 7.30 5.04
C SER A 306 28.82 5.84 5.27
N VAL A 307 29.80 4.94 5.10
CA VAL A 307 29.59 3.49 5.32
C VAL A 307 28.87 3.23 6.66
N PRO A 308 29.21 3.91 7.78
CA PRO A 308 28.47 3.77 9.04
C PRO A 308 26.99 4.17 8.97
N ALA A 309 26.64 5.23 8.24
CA ALA A 309 25.26 5.68 8.09
C ALA A 309 24.44 4.71 7.22
N MET A 310 25.05 4.13 6.18
CA MET A 310 24.45 3.06 5.38
C MET A 310 24.21 1.81 6.23
N LEU A 311 25.22 1.34 6.98
CA LEU A 311 25.10 0.20 7.87
C LEU A 311 24.01 0.38 8.93
N ARG A 312 23.86 1.59 9.51
CA ARG A 312 22.75 1.90 10.44
C ARG A 312 21.37 1.71 9.81
N ARG A 313 21.22 1.97 8.51
CA ARG A 313 19.95 1.75 7.79
C ARG A 313 19.68 0.26 7.57
N HIS A 314 20.71 -0.53 7.29
CA HIS A 314 20.57 -1.98 7.24
C HIS A 314 20.20 -2.55 8.61
N VAL A 315 20.85 -2.11 9.68
CA VAL A 315 20.54 -2.53 11.05
C VAL A 315 19.11 -2.17 11.44
N THR A 316 18.64 -0.95 11.16
CA THR A 316 17.25 -0.56 11.46
C THR A 316 16.23 -1.38 10.67
N ALA A 317 16.50 -1.67 9.40
CA ALA A 317 15.66 -2.59 8.60
C ALA A 317 15.69 -4.02 9.16
N GLY A 318 16.86 -4.51 9.58
CA GLY A 318 17.05 -5.83 10.19
C GLY A 318 16.31 -5.96 11.52
N VAL A 319 16.46 -4.99 12.42
CA VAL A 319 15.75 -4.97 13.72
C VAL A 319 14.23 -4.94 13.52
N ALA A 320 13.74 -4.11 12.60
CA ALA A 320 12.32 -4.09 12.29
C ALA A 320 11.84 -5.43 11.71
N GLY A 321 12.60 -6.04 10.79
CA GLY A 321 12.27 -7.35 10.23
C GLY A 321 12.29 -8.47 11.26
N ILE A 322 13.23 -8.47 12.20
CA ILE A 322 13.27 -9.40 13.33
C ILE A 322 12.03 -9.21 14.20
N ALA A 323 11.70 -7.97 14.58
CA ALA A 323 10.52 -7.68 15.38
C ALA A 323 9.23 -8.17 14.69
N THR A 324 9.08 -7.90 13.39
CA THR A 324 7.96 -8.40 12.56
C THR A 324 7.89 -9.93 12.56
N GLY A 325 9.03 -10.60 12.34
CA GLY A 325 9.10 -12.06 12.34
C GLY A 325 8.76 -12.67 13.70
N VAL A 326 9.21 -12.06 14.80
CA VAL A 326 8.87 -12.47 16.17
C VAL A 326 7.39 -12.29 16.45
N VAL A 327 6.80 -11.15 16.07
CA VAL A 327 5.36 -10.87 16.28
C VAL A 327 4.50 -11.85 15.47
N ALA A 328 4.86 -12.12 14.21
CA ALA A 328 4.17 -13.13 13.38
C ALA A 328 4.26 -14.54 13.98
N THR A 329 5.47 -14.92 14.42
CA THR A 329 5.73 -16.23 15.05
C THR A 329 4.94 -16.38 16.36
N ALA A 330 4.95 -15.36 17.23
CA ALA A 330 4.17 -15.36 18.46
C ALA A 330 2.66 -15.40 18.17
N GLY A 331 2.19 -14.65 17.17
CA GLY A 331 0.79 -14.66 16.76
C GLY A 331 0.32 -16.02 16.26
N ALA A 332 1.19 -16.77 15.58
CA ALA A 332 0.91 -18.14 15.16
C ALA A 332 0.88 -19.17 16.30
N LEU A 333 1.61 -18.92 17.40
CA LEU A 333 1.70 -19.82 18.54
C LEU A 333 0.66 -19.55 19.64
N LEU A 334 0.05 -18.36 19.63
CA LEU A 334 -1.00 -17.99 20.58
C LEU A 334 -2.40 -18.34 20.07
N PRO A 335 -3.39 -18.54 20.97
CA PRO A 335 -4.78 -18.77 20.59
C PRO A 335 -5.29 -17.64 19.70
N THR A 336 -5.71 -17.98 18.48
CA THR A 336 -6.25 -17.01 17.51
C THR A 336 -7.71 -16.65 17.83
N LEU A 337 -8.47 -17.59 18.41
CA LEU A 337 -9.85 -17.37 18.83
C LEU A 337 -9.94 -17.39 20.35
N SER A 338 -10.75 -16.50 20.91
CA SER A 338 -11.25 -16.62 22.27
C SER A 338 -12.57 -17.39 22.22
N VAL A 339 -12.64 -18.54 22.90
CA VAL A 339 -13.81 -19.43 22.90
C VAL A 339 -14.37 -19.51 24.34
N PRO A 340 -15.69 -19.63 24.53
CA PRO A 340 -16.27 -19.78 25.88
C PRO A 340 -15.67 -20.96 26.65
N ALA A 341 -15.59 -20.82 27.97
CA ALA A 341 -15.02 -21.85 28.83
C ALA A 341 -15.74 -23.21 28.65
N GLY A 342 -14.97 -24.27 28.41
CA GLY A 342 -15.48 -25.63 28.24
C GLY A 342 -15.81 -26.04 26.79
N ALA A 343 -15.77 -25.11 25.83
CA ALA A 343 -15.90 -25.44 24.42
C ALA A 343 -14.53 -25.75 23.78
N PRO A 344 -14.43 -26.75 22.89
CA PRO A 344 -13.18 -27.07 22.20
C PRO A 344 -12.80 -25.94 21.25
N ALA A 345 -11.56 -25.47 21.33
CA ALA A 345 -11.03 -24.50 20.37
C ALA A 345 -10.71 -25.21 19.05
N PRO A 346 -11.21 -24.73 17.89
CA PRO A 346 -10.88 -25.34 16.61
C PRO A 346 -9.41 -25.07 16.27
N ASP A 347 -8.74 -26.10 15.77
CA ASP A 347 -7.41 -25.94 15.20
C ASP A 347 -7.51 -25.14 13.89
N LEU A 348 -6.68 -24.10 13.77
CA LEU A 348 -6.61 -23.25 12.58
C LEU A 348 -5.30 -23.52 11.84
N PRO A 349 -5.27 -24.36 10.79
CA PRO A 349 -4.03 -24.73 10.13
C PRO A 349 -3.32 -23.54 9.44
N ALA A 350 -4.04 -22.44 9.18
CA ALA A 350 -3.49 -21.19 8.66
C ALA A 350 -2.39 -20.59 9.56
N THR A 351 -2.40 -20.87 10.87
CA THR A 351 -1.35 -20.40 11.81
C THR A 351 0.02 -20.99 11.46
N ARG A 352 0.08 -22.22 10.92
CA ARG A 352 1.35 -22.86 10.48
C ARG A 352 2.01 -22.09 9.34
N LEU A 353 1.20 -21.52 8.44
CA LEU A 353 1.70 -20.67 7.37
C LEU A 353 2.27 -19.35 7.91
N LEU A 354 1.59 -18.75 8.90
CA LEU A 354 2.06 -17.53 9.56
C LEU A 354 3.36 -17.77 10.34
N LEU A 355 3.48 -18.91 11.02
CA LEU A 355 4.71 -19.34 11.69
C LEU A 355 5.86 -19.43 10.70
N ALA A 356 5.68 -20.15 9.59
CA ALA A 356 6.71 -20.33 8.58
C ALA A 356 7.10 -18.99 7.88
N ALA A 357 6.14 -18.11 7.62
CA ALA A 357 6.40 -16.77 7.08
C ALA A 357 7.19 -15.90 8.08
N GLY A 358 6.81 -15.92 9.36
CA GLY A 358 7.48 -15.21 10.44
C GLY A 358 8.94 -15.66 10.60
N LEU A 359 9.18 -16.97 10.61
CA LEU A 359 10.53 -17.56 10.68
C LEU A 359 11.39 -17.20 9.46
N LEU A 360 10.81 -17.20 8.25
CA LEU A 360 11.52 -16.81 7.03
C LEU A 360 11.98 -15.35 7.10
N VAL A 361 11.09 -14.42 7.44
CA VAL A 361 11.42 -13.00 7.56
C VAL A 361 12.44 -12.77 8.68
N LEU A 362 12.27 -13.44 9.83
CA LEU A 362 13.22 -13.38 10.94
C LEU A 362 14.62 -13.80 10.47
N ALA A 363 14.74 -14.99 9.86
CA ALA A 363 16.01 -15.53 9.39
C ALA A 363 16.71 -14.62 8.37
N LEU A 364 15.98 -14.09 7.40
CA LEU A 364 16.55 -13.18 6.39
C LEU A 364 16.96 -11.82 6.99
N SER A 365 16.24 -11.35 8.01
CA SER A 365 16.50 -10.06 8.65
C SER A 365 17.72 -10.06 9.56
N VAL A 366 18.11 -11.21 10.13
CA VAL A 366 19.35 -11.36 10.90
C VAL A 366 20.58 -10.99 10.06
N TRP A 367 20.59 -11.37 8.78
CA TRP A 367 21.71 -11.05 7.88
C TRP A 367 21.91 -9.54 7.67
N LEU A 368 20.88 -8.72 7.88
CA LEU A 368 20.98 -7.27 7.77
C LEU A 368 21.69 -6.61 8.96
N LEU A 369 21.91 -7.36 10.04
CA LEU A 369 22.73 -6.92 11.17
C LEU A 369 24.23 -7.14 10.92
N LEU A 370 24.59 -7.97 9.93
CA LEU A 370 25.97 -8.32 9.60
C LEU A 370 26.46 -7.44 8.44
N SER A 371 27.47 -6.60 8.68
CA SER A 371 27.93 -5.59 7.72
C SER A 371 28.35 -6.14 6.36
N GLU A 372 28.91 -7.35 6.33
CA GLU A 372 29.39 -8.01 5.10
C GLU A 372 28.23 -8.52 4.23
N PHE A 373 27.13 -8.95 4.86
CA PHE A 373 26.01 -9.59 4.17
C PHE A 373 24.82 -8.67 3.96
N ALA A 374 24.72 -7.59 4.74
CA ALA A 374 23.59 -6.69 4.75
C ALA A 374 23.29 -6.14 3.35
N ALA A 375 24.28 -5.56 2.68
CA ALA A 375 24.06 -4.97 1.37
C ALA A 375 23.75 -6.03 0.28
N PRO A 376 24.49 -7.15 0.17
CA PRO A 376 24.15 -8.29 -0.69
C PRO A 376 22.75 -8.85 -0.50
N LEU A 377 22.34 -9.13 0.73
CA LEU A 377 21.15 -9.92 1.03
C LEU A 377 19.89 -9.09 1.28
N ARG A 378 20.00 -7.77 1.52
CA ARG A 378 18.83 -6.89 1.73
C ARG A 378 17.70 -7.08 0.71
N PRO A 379 17.94 -7.18 -0.61
CA PRO A 379 16.85 -7.37 -1.57
C PRO A 379 16.00 -8.64 -1.31
N ALA A 380 16.56 -9.68 -0.69
CA ALA A 380 15.84 -10.92 -0.41
C ALA A 380 14.73 -10.75 0.62
N VAL A 381 14.77 -9.71 1.46
CA VAL A 381 13.74 -9.44 2.49
C VAL A 381 12.48 -8.81 1.90
N ALA A 382 12.57 -8.17 0.73
CA ALA A 382 11.50 -7.31 0.20
C ALA A 382 10.18 -8.05 -0.06
N VAL A 383 10.22 -9.27 -0.61
CA VAL A 383 9.02 -10.07 -0.93
C VAL A 383 8.54 -10.93 0.24
N PRO A 384 9.42 -11.59 1.04
CA PRO A 384 9.00 -12.38 2.20
C PRO A 384 8.18 -11.61 3.24
N VAL A 385 8.41 -10.31 3.38
CA VAL A 385 7.59 -9.44 4.21
C VAL A 385 6.12 -9.42 3.75
N VAL A 386 5.85 -9.52 2.45
CA VAL A 386 4.49 -9.63 1.89
C VAL A 386 3.90 -11.03 2.11
N ALA A 387 4.74 -12.07 2.19
CA ALA A 387 4.28 -13.42 2.56
C ALA A 387 3.73 -13.45 4.00
N VAL A 388 4.28 -12.65 4.92
CA VAL A 388 3.71 -12.47 6.27
C VAL A 388 2.30 -11.86 6.19
N VAL A 389 2.10 -10.83 5.37
CA VAL A 389 0.76 -10.24 5.16
C VAL A 389 -0.21 -11.27 4.59
N THR A 390 0.26 -12.09 3.65
CA THR A 390 -0.55 -13.17 3.04
C THR A 390 -0.99 -14.19 4.08
N ALA A 391 -0.06 -14.64 4.91
CA ALA A 391 -0.33 -15.63 5.95
C ALA A 391 -1.21 -15.07 7.08
N ALA A 392 -0.97 -13.82 7.50
CA ALA A 392 -1.79 -13.14 8.49
C ALA A 392 -3.22 -12.92 7.98
N GLY A 393 -3.40 -12.58 6.70
CA GLY A 393 -4.72 -12.48 6.08
C GLY A 393 -5.51 -13.79 6.13
N ALA A 394 -4.86 -14.94 5.90
CA ALA A 394 -5.48 -16.25 6.05
C ALA A 394 -5.92 -16.55 7.50
N VAL A 395 -5.08 -16.19 8.48
CA VAL A 395 -5.41 -16.33 9.92
C VAL A 395 -6.59 -15.42 10.32
N LEU A 396 -6.57 -14.16 9.88
CA LEU A 396 -7.64 -13.20 10.18
C LEU A 396 -8.97 -13.59 9.50
N GLN A 397 -8.92 -14.16 8.29
CA GLN A 397 -10.10 -14.71 7.63
C GLN A 397 -10.77 -15.79 8.47
N SER A 398 -10.00 -16.68 9.11
CA SER A 398 -10.56 -17.70 10.01
C SER A 398 -11.24 -17.08 11.23
N TRP A 399 -10.73 -15.97 11.76
CA TRP A 399 -11.39 -15.27 12.86
C TRP A 399 -12.68 -14.57 12.43
N VAL A 400 -12.69 -13.88 11.28
CA VAL A 400 -13.90 -13.22 10.78
C VAL A 400 -15.02 -14.21 10.54
N LEU A 401 -14.71 -15.37 9.95
CA LEU A 401 -15.70 -16.45 9.79
C LEU A 401 -16.21 -17.03 11.12
N ALA A 402 -15.39 -16.97 12.17
CA ALA A 402 -15.75 -17.47 13.49
C ALA A 402 -16.45 -16.42 14.38
N ALA A 403 -16.28 -15.13 14.10
CA ALA A 403 -16.85 -14.03 14.87
C ALA A 403 -18.39 -13.99 14.81
N ASP A 404 -18.98 -14.59 13.78
CA ASP A 404 -20.43 -14.77 13.65
C ASP A 404 -20.99 -15.77 14.69
N LEU A 405 -20.15 -16.54 15.37
CA LEU A 405 -20.57 -17.49 16.38
C LEU A 405 -20.71 -16.82 17.76
N PRO A 406 -21.84 -17.00 18.47
CA PRO A 406 -22.07 -16.37 19.77
C PRO A 406 -20.97 -16.73 20.79
N GLY A 407 -20.34 -15.69 21.37
CA GLY A 407 -19.32 -15.84 22.40
C GLY A 407 -17.92 -16.17 21.87
N VAL A 408 -17.72 -16.24 20.56
CA VAL A 408 -16.39 -16.37 19.94
C VAL A 408 -15.85 -14.99 19.60
N GLY A 409 -14.57 -14.76 19.89
CA GLY A 409 -13.92 -13.46 19.67
C GLY A 409 -12.47 -13.58 19.22
N ALA A 410 -11.82 -12.43 19.03
CA ALA A 410 -10.41 -12.36 18.65
C ALA A 410 -9.51 -12.71 19.84
N GLY A 411 -8.79 -13.83 19.74
CA GLY A 411 -7.75 -14.21 20.68
C GLY A 411 -6.45 -13.41 20.48
N PRO A 412 -5.48 -13.51 21.40
CA PRO A 412 -4.19 -12.80 21.30
C PRO A 412 -3.44 -13.06 19.99
N GLY A 413 -3.57 -14.27 19.43
CA GLY A 413 -2.96 -14.64 18.14
C GLY A 413 -3.49 -13.81 16.97
N ALA A 414 -4.79 -13.52 16.92
CA ALA A 414 -5.39 -12.69 15.88
C ALA A 414 -4.89 -11.24 15.95
N TRP A 415 -4.80 -10.67 17.16
CA TRP A 415 -4.24 -9.34 17.38
C TRP A 415 -2.77 -9.24 16.94
N LEU A 416 -1.96 -10.24 17.27
CA LEU A 416 -0.57 -10.29 16.82
C LEU A 416 -0.44 -10.53 15.31
N ALA A 417 -1.34 -11.28 14.68
CA ALA A 417 -1.40 -11.39 13.21
C ALA A 417 -1.68 -10.04 12.57
N GLY A 418 -2.63 -9.26 13.11
CA GLY A 418 -2.87 -7.87 12.69
C GLY A 418 -1.65 -6.97 12.90
N ALA A 419 -0.98 -7.06 14.05
CA ALA A 419 0.24 -6.32 14.34
C ALA A 419 1.40 -6.72 13.39
N ALA A 420 1.49 -7.98 12.99
CA ALA A 420 2.48 -8.47 12.03
C ALA A 420 2.30 -7.84 10.64
N ILE A 421 1.07 -7.52 10.22
CA ILE A 421 0.82 -6.79 8.96
C ILE A 421 1.42 -5.38 9.03
N LEU A 422 1.23 -4.68 10.15
CA LEU A 422 1.81 -3.34 10.36
C LEU A 422 3.35 -3.40 10.45
N GLY A 423 3.87 -4.39 11.17
CA GLY A 423 5.30 -4.67 11.24
C GLY A 423 5.89 -4.93 9.85
N ALA A 424 5.21 -5.77 9.05
CA ALA A 424 5.62 -6.07 7.69
C ALA A 424 5.67 -4.80 6.82
N ALA A 425 4.64 -3.96 6.86
CA ALA A 425 4.67 -2.69 6.15
C ALA A 425 5.88 -1.82 6.56
N ALA A 426 6.13 -1.67 7.87
CA ALA A 426 7.28 -0.90 8.37
C ALA A 426 8.63 -1.51 7.93
N THR A 427 8.80 -2.84 8.03
CA THR A 427 9.99 -3.55 7.56
C THR A 427 10.22 -3.32 6.07
N GLY A 428 9.18 -3.46 5.25
CA GLY A 428 9.27 -3.23 3.80
C GLY A 428 9.73 -1.82 3.45
N VAL A 429 9.18 -0.80 4.12
CA VAL A 429 9.61 0.60 3.97
C VAL A 429 11.09 0.75 4.33
N LEU A 430 11.52 0.25 5.49
CA LEU A 430 12.90 0.37 5.95
C LEU A 430 13.89 -0.37 5.04
N VAL A 431 13.52 -1.55 4.52
CA VAL A 431 14.29 -2.30 3.53
C VAL A 431 14.46 -1.49 2.24
N VAL A 432 13.41 -0.84 1.76
CA VAL A 432 13.47 0.02 0.56
C VAL A 432 14.26 1.31 0.81
N LEU A 433 14.19 1.89 2.01
CA LEU A 433 15.00 3.06 2.39
C LEU A 433 16.49 2.72 2.52
N ALA A 434 16.81 1.55 3.09
CA ALA A 434 18.16 0.99 3.04
C ALA A 434 18.59 0.72 1.58
N GLY A 435 17.63 0.32 0.73
CA GLY A 435 17.65 0.39 -0.76
C GLY A 435 18.26 1.66 -1.32
N GLY A 436 17.57 2.77 -1.05
CA GLY A 436 17.95 4.10 -1.53
C GLY A 436 19.35 4.51 -1.06
N ALA A 437 19.71 4.22 0.20
CA ALA A 437 21.02 4.55 0.75
C ALA A 437 22.20 3.96 -0.04
N GLU A 438 22.02 2.76 -0.60
CA GLU A 438 23.03 2.11 -1.44
C GLU A 438 23.21 2.76 -2.81
N ARG A 439 22.35 3.72 -3.21
CA ARG A 439 22.44 4.38 -4.51
C ARG A 439 23.27 5.67 -4.47
N ASP A 440 23.58 6.16 -3.28
CA ASP A 440 24.39 7.37 -3.13
C ASP A 440 25.85 7.11 -3.56
N GLY A 441 26.35 7.92 -4.48
CA GLY A 441 27.72 7.78 -5.02
C GLY A 441 27.85 6.80 -6.20
N ILE A 442 26.73 6.28 -6.71
CA ILE A 442 26.69 5.43 -7.90
C ILE A 442 26.14 6.23 -9.08
N ASP A 443 26.83 6.14 -10.22
CA ASP A 443 26.33 6.71 -11.45
C ASP A 443 25.08 5.95 -11.92
N THR A 444 23.93 6.64 -11.93
CA THR A 444 22.65 6.14 -12.42
C THR A 444 22.26 6.78 -13.76
N SER A 445 23.19 7.47 -14.44
CA SER A 445 22.93 8.13 -15.73
C SER A 445 22.58 7.15 -16.85
N VAL A 446 23.05 5.89 -16.74
CA VAL A 446 22.72 4.81 -17.67
C VAL A 446 21.70 3.89 -17.03
N GLU A 447 20.49 3.85 -17.60
CA GLU A 447 19.47 2.86 -17.22
C GLU A 447 19.91 1.48 -17.72
N ARG A 448 20.18 0.55 -16.79
CA ARG A 448 20.40 -0.84 -17.14
C ARG A 448 19.06 -1.52 -17.44
N ILE A 449 19.04 -2.29 -18.52
CA ILE A 449 17.95 -3.21 -18.85
C ILE A 449 18.55 -4.60 -19.06
N ALA A 450 17.99 -5.62 -18.39
CA ALA A 450 18.42 -7.00 -18.53
C ALA A 450 18.26 -7.52 -19.98
N GLY A 451 19.06 -8.52 -20.34
CA GLY A 451 19.05 -9.13 -21.65
C GLY A 451 17.67 -9.70 -22.02
N PRO A 452 17.38 -9.91 -23.32
CA PRO A 452 16.09 -10.40 -23.79
C PRO A 452 15.70 -11.76 -23.15
N VAL A 453 16.68 -12.65 -22.93
CA VAL A 453 16.44 -13.98 -22.31
C VAL A 453 16.03 -13.84 -20.85
N VAL A 454 16.75 -13.05 -20.04
CA VAL A 454 16.41 -12.80 -18.63
C VAL A 454 15.02 -12.16 -18.52
N ARG A 455 14.68 -11.23 -19.41
CA ARG A 455 13.34 -10.61 -19.43
C ARG A 455 12.25 -11.61 -19.81
N ALA A 456 12.48 -12.48 -20.80
CA ALA A 456 11.52 -13.49 -21.20
C ALA A 456 11.26 -14.52 -20.08
N VAL A 457 12.32 -15.06 -19.47
CA VAL A 457 12.22 -15.99 -18.34
C VAL A 457 11.61 -15.32 -17.12
N GLY A 458 12.01 -14.08 -16.83
CA GLY A 458 11.40 -13.27 -15.76
C GLY A 458 9.91 -13.02 -16.00
N ALA A 459 9.49 -12.67 -17.22
CA ALA A 459 8.09 -12.48 -17.56
C ALA A 459 7.28 -13.78 -17.40
N ALA A 460 7.82 -14.91 -17.86
CA ALA A 460 7.20 -16.21 -17.63
C ALA A 460 7.10 -16.52 -16.12
N ALA A 461 8.14 -16.23 -15.34
CA ALA A 461 8.14 -16.38 -13.89
C ALA A 461 7.04 -15.53 -13.23
N ALA A 462 6.92 -14.26 -13.61
CA ALA A 462 5.91 -13.35 -13.09
C ALA A 462 4.48 -13.83 -13.40
N LEU A 463 4.23 -14.28 -14.63
CA LEU A 463 2.92 -14.78 -15.06
C LEU A 463 2.56 -16.08 -14.34
N VAL A 464 3.46 -17.06 -14.34
CA VAL A 464 3.21 -18.39 -13.78
C VAL A 464 3.12 -18.33 -12.26
N ALA A 465 4.09 -17.69 -11.59
CA ALA A 465 4.07 -17.57 -10.13
C ALA A 465 2.91 -16.68 -9.65
N GLY A 466 2.66 -15.56 -10.36
CA GLY A 466 1.54 -14.67 -10.06
C GLY A 466 0.21 -15.40 -10.16
N ALA A 467 -0.05 -16.09 -11.28
CA ALA A 467 -1.27 -16.88 -11.45
C ALA A 467 -1.37 -18.03 -10.42
N GLY A 468 -0.26 -18.72 -10.15
CA GLY A 468 -0.22 -19.82 -9.18
C GLY A 468 -0.54 -19.37 -7.75
N VAL A 469 -0.10 -18.19 -7.33
CA VAL A 469 -0.43 -17.62 -6.01
C VAL A 469 -1.91 -17.26 -5.88
N LEU A 470 -2.60 -16.94 -6.99
CA LEU A 470 -4.02 -16.58 -6.97
C LEU A 470 -4.95 -17.80 -6.91
N LEU A 471 -4.46 -19.01 -7.20
CA LEU A 471 -5.25 -20.23 -7.11
C LEU A 471 -5.53 -20.60 -5.64
N PRO A 472 -6.73 -21.07 -5.28
CA PRO A 472 -7.05 -21.50 -3.91
C PRO A 472 -6.42 -22.86 -3.59
N VAL A 473 -5.13 -22.86 -3.27
CA VAL A 473 -4.38 -24.08 -2.94
C VAL A 473 -4.80 -24.67 -1.59
N GLN A 474 -5.25 -23.83 -0.67
CA GLN A 474 -5.64 -24.23 0.68
C GLN A 474 -7.12 -24.65 0.72
N PRO A 475 -7.48 -25.71 1.46
CA PRO A 475 -8.86 -26.08 1.72
C PRO A 475 -9.65 -24.92 2.33
N GLY A 476 -10.81 -24.60 1.75
CA GLY A 476 -11.66 -23.50 2.21
C GLY A 476 -11.17 -22.09 1.87
N ALA A 477 -10.05 -21.93 1.14
CA ALA A 477 -9.60 -20.62 0.69
C ALA A 477 -10.51 -20.04 -0.39
N GLY A 478 -10.71 -18.72 -0.36
CA GLY A 478 -11.55 -18.01 -1.33
C GLY A 478 -10.98 -18.09 -2.75
N SER A 479 -11.83 -17.90 -3.75
CA SER A 479 -11.37 -17.78 -5.15
C SER A 479 -11.34 -16.32 -5.57
N VAL A 480 -10.33 -15.91 -6.33
CA VAL A 480 -10.33 -14.60 -7.01
C VAL A 480 -11.50 -14.45 -8.02
N LEU A 481 -12.15 -15.55 -8.39
CA LEU A 481 -13.34 -15.53 -9.24
C LEU A 481 -14.65 -15.54 -8.44
N GLY A 482 -14.60 -15.84 -7.15
CA GLY A 482 -15.77 -15.91 -6.28
C GLY A 482 -15.91 -14.64 -5.46
N TYR A 483 -16.84 -13.76 -5.85
CA TYR A 483 -17.17 -12.56 -5.09
C TYR A 483 -18.25 -12.87 -4.04
N PRO A 484 -18.15 -12.38 -2.79
CA PRO A 484 -17.12 -11.47 -2.25
C PRO A 484 -15.80 -12.15 -1.87
N TRP A 485 -14.69 -11.41 -1.97
CA TRP A 485 -13.33 -11.86 -1.59
C TRP A 485 -13.03 -11.66 -0.10
N GLY A 486 -12.47 -12.71 0.54
CA GLY A 486 -11.95 -12.65 1.91
C GLY A 486 -10.53 -12.05 2.03
N TYR A 487 -10.06 -11.85 3.25
CA TYR A 487 -8.70 -11.32 3.55
C TYR A 487 -7.59 -12.21 2.98
N ASP A 488 -7.82 -13.51 2.91
CA ASP A 488 -6.91 -14.50 2.35
C ASP A 488 -6.69 -14.30 0.84
N VAL A 489 -7.73 -13.92 0.10
CA VAL A 489 -7.65 -13.57 -1.33
C VAL A 489 -6.78 -12.33 -1.51
N TRP A 490 -6.96 -11.32 -0.66
CA TRP A 490 -6.20 -10.07 -0.74
C TRP A 490 -4.73 -10.22 -0.40
N GLY A 491 -4.43 -11.02 0.61
CA GLY A 491 -3.06 -11.43 0.90
C GLY A 491 -2.37 -12.01 -0.34
N ARG A 492 -3.05 -12.93 -1.03
CA ARG A 492 -2.55 -13.57 -2.26
C ARG A 492 -2.39 -12.60 -3.42
N VAL A 493 -3.37 -11.71 -3.62
CA VAL A 493 -3.27 -10.64 -4.65
C VAL A 493 -2.05 -9.76 -4.37
N LEU A 494 -1.83 -9.35 -3.13
CA LEU A 494 -0.69 -8.53 -2.75
C LEU A 494 0.64 -9.26 -3.00
N LEU A 495 0.72 -10.55 -2.69
CA LEU A 495 1.90 -11.37 -2.98
C LEU A 495 2.14 -11.53 -4.48
N ALA A 496 1.11 -11.77 -5.28
CA ALA A 496 1.22 -11.84 -6.73
C ALA A 496 1.75 -10.52 -7.32
N VAL A 497 1.22 -9.38 -6.86
CA VAL A 497 1.71 -8.05 -7.25
C VAL A 497 3.18 -7.85 -6.83
N ALA A 498 3.55 -8.26 -5.61
CA ALA A 498 4.93 -8.16 -5.12
C ALA A 498 5.91 -8.99 -5.96
N VAL A 499 5.51 -10.18 -6.40
CA VAL A 499 6.31 -11.03 -7.30
C VAL A 499 6.49 -10.39 -8.67
N VAL A 500 5.41 -9.87 -9.27
CA VAL A 500 5.47 -9.14 -10.55
C VAL A 500 6.37 -7.92 -10.43
N ALA A 501 6.21 -7.13 -9.37
CA ALA A 501 7.05 -5.97 -9.09
C ALA A 501 8.53 -6.37 -8.91
N ALA A 502 8.81 -7.45 -8.17
CA ALA A 502 10.15 -7.97 -7.97
C ALA A 502 10.84 -8.32 -9.31
N VAL A 503 10.13 -8.98 -10.22
CA VAL A 503 10.64 -9.28 -11.58
C VAL A 503 10.93 -8.01 -12.36
N LEU A 504 10.00 -7.05 -12.38
CA LEU A 504 10.15 -5.79 -13.13
C LEU A 504 11.30 -4.92 -12.57
N VAL A 505 11.51 -4.97 -11.25
CA VAL A 505 12.61 -4.30 -10.56
C VAL A 505 13.93 -5.03 -10.82
N ALA A 506 13.95 -6.36 -10.73
CA ALA A 506 15.15 -7.17 -10.99
C ALA A 506 15.68 -6.95 -12.41
N ALA A 507 14.80 -6.85 -13.41
CA ALA A 507 15.15 -6.59 -14.80
C ALA A 507 15.86 -5.23 -15.04
N ARG A 508 15.80 -4.31 -14.07
CA ARG A 508 16.47 -3.00 -14.11
C ARG A 508 17.53 -2.82 -13.01
N SER A 509 17.72 -3.83 -12.19
CA SER A 509 18.64 -3.79 -11.06
C SER A 509 20.03 -4.27 -11.47
N ARG A 510 21.01 -4.08 -10.58
CA ARG A 510 22.32 -4.76 -10.69
C ARG A 510 22.15 -6.28 -10.60
N PRO A 511 22.98 -7.08 -11.28
CA PRO A 511 22.63 -8.47 -11.56
C PRO A 511 22.57 -9.30 -10.27
N ALA A 512 23.59 -9.21 -9.40
CA ALA A 512 23.56 -9.84 -8.08
C ALA A 512 22.37 -9.38 -7.22
N ARG A 513 22.07 -8.08 -7.19
CA ARG A 513 20.96 -7.52 -6.40
C ARG A 513 19.58 -7.97 -6.92
N GLY A 514 19.42 -8.00 -8.25
CA GLY A 514 18.21 -8.47 -8.92
C GLY A 514 18.01 -9.97 -8.71
N GLY A 515 19.08 -10.77 -8.82
CA GLY A 515 19.04 -12.19 -8.53
C GLY A 515 18.62 -12.48 -7.09
N VAL A 516 19.21 -11.79 -6.10
CA VAL A 516 18.85 -11.94 -4.69
C VAL A 516 17.39 -11.54 -4.41
N LEU A 517 16.88 -10.49 -5.06
CA LEU A 517 15.46 -10.12 -4.98
C LEU A 517 14.55 -11.24 -5.50
N LEU A 518 14.91 -11.86 -6.63
CA LEU A 518 14.19 -12.98 -7.21
C LEU A 518 14.25 -14.25 -6.34
N LEU A 519 15.36 -14.49 -5.63
CA LEU A 519 15.45 -15.57 -4.63
C LEU A 519 14.48 -15.34 -3.46
N GLY A 520 14.37 -14.10 -2.96
CA GLY A 520 13.36 -13.75 -1.95
C GLY A 520 11.93 -13.95 -2.45
N ALA A 521 11.65 -13.61 -3.72
CA ALA A 521 10.36 -13.88 -4.36
C ALA A 521 10.09 -15.38 -4.47
N ALA A 522 11.07 -16.17 -4.91
CA ALA A 522 10.98 -17.62 -5.01
C ALA A 522 10.68 -18.28 -3.65
N ALA A 523 11.36 -17.86 -2.58
CA ALA A 523 11.11 -18.35 -1.22
C ALA A 523 9.68 -18.06 -0.76
N SER A 524 9.13 -16.88 -1.10
CA SER A 524 7.77 -16.49 -0.75
C SER A 524 6.72 -17.32 -1.50
N VAL A 525 6.92 -17.57 -2.80
CA VAL A 525 6.03 -18.41 -3.61
C VAL A 525 6.16 -19.87 -3.21
N ALA A 526 7.36 -20.35 -2.87
CA ALA A 526 7.59 -21.70 -2.38
C ALA A 526 6.87 -21.93 -1.04
N LEU A 527 6.90 -20.95 -0.14
CA LEU A 527 6.14 -21.00 1.11
C LEU A 527 4.62 -21.09 0.84
N TYR A 528 4.12 -20.30 -0.11
CA TYR A 528 2.72 -20.38 -0.52
C TYR A 528 2.37 -21.75 -1.12
N ALA A 529 3.19 -22.30 -2.02
CA ALA A 529 3.01 -23.62 -2.60
C ALA A 529 3.04 -24.74 -1.53
N ALA A 530 3.96 -24.62 -0.57
CA ALA A 530 4.07 -25.54 0.57
C ALA A 530 2.90 -25.43 1.56
N SER A 531 2.09 -24.36 1.49
CA SER A 531 0.94 -24.19 2.37
C SER A 531 -0.06 -25.35 2.27
N TRP A 532 -0.19 -26.01 1.11
CA TRP A 532 -0.98 -27.23 0.98
C TRP A 532 -0.54 -28.33 1.96
N LEU A 533 0.77 -28.59 2.07
CA LEU A 533 1.31 -29.58 3.00
C LEU A 533 1.17 -29.14 4.46
N LEU A 534 1.33 -27.85 4.72
CA LEU A 534 1.24 -27.29 6.08
C LEU A 534 -0.19 -27.27 6.61
N VAL A 535 -1.17 -27.03 5.74
CA VAL A 535 -2.59 -26.76 6.09
C VAL A 535 -3.46 -28.02 5.99
N ARG A 536 -3.02 -29.07 5.27
CA ARG A 536 -3.81 -30.30 5.10
C ARG A 536 -4.10 -30.99 6.44
N SER A 537 -5.37 -31.32 6.68
CA SER A 537 -5.79 -32.25 7.72
C SER A 537 -6.04 -33.66 7.13
N PRO A 538 -5.90 -34.74 7.93
CA PRO A 538 -6.13 -36.12 7.46
C PRO A 538 -7.53 -36.35 6.88
N GLU A 539 -8.49 -35.53 7.28
CA GLU A 539 -9.91 -35.61 6.90
C GLU A 539 -10.22 -34.96 5.54
N GLN A 540 -9.27 -34.21 4.95
CA GLN A 540 -9.48 -33.51 3.69
C GLN A 540 -8.94 -34.33 2.50
N GLU A 541 -9.83 -34.63 1.55
CA GLU A 541 -9.47 -35.30 0.29
C GLU A 541 -8.40 -34.52 -0.49
N PRO A 542 -7.51 -35.21 -1.24
CA PRO A 542 -6.34 -34.62 -1.90
C PRO A 542 -6.64 -33.72 -3.11
N VAL A 543 -7.81 -33.11 -3.18
CA VAL A 543 -8.37 -32.43 -4.38
C VAL A 543 -7.50 -31.25 -4.85
N ASN A 544 -6.76 -30.57 -3.98
CA ASN A 544 -6.06 -29.32 -4.35
C ASN A 544 -4.59 -29.50 -4.76
N GLY A 545 -4.05 -30.73 -4.76
CA GLY A 545 -2.65 -30.99 -5.11
C GLY A 545 -2.29 -30.50 -6.53
N VAL A 546 -3.20 -30.63 -7.49
CA VAL A 546 -3.00 -30.18 -8.88
C VAL A 546 -2.92 -28.65 -8.97
N LEU A 547 -3.65 -27.92 -8.11
CA LEU A 547 -3.65 -26.45 -8.09
C LEU A 547 -2.32 -25.87 -7.59
N THR A 548 -1.47 -26.67 -6.93
CA THR A 548 -0.13 -26.26 -6.51
C THR A 548 0.87 -26.18 -7.67
N LEU A 549 0.64 -26.91 -8.77
CA LEU A 549 1.61 -27.07 -9.85
C LEU A 549 2.05 -25.74 -10.48
N PRO A 550 1.16 -24.77 -10.76
CA PRO A 550 1.58 -23.47 -11.29
C PRO A 550 2.45 -22.70 -10.29
N ALA A 551 2.18 -22.77 -8.99
CA ALA A 551 3.02 -22.13 -7.98
C ALA A 551 4.42 -22.78 -7.93
N ILE A 552 4.50 -24.12 -7.98
CA ILE A 552 5.77 -24.86 -8.03
C ILE A 552 6.56 -24.51 -9.30
N LEU A 553 5.92 -24.51 -10.47
CA LEU A 553 6.53 -24.11 -11.74
C LEU A 553 7.01 -22.66 -11.68
N GLY A 554 6.25 -21.78 -11.02
CA GLY A 554 6.60 -20.39 -10.78
C GLY A 554 7.88 -20.24 -9.95
N VAL A 555 8.05 -21.06 -8.90
CA VAL A 555 9.30 -21.12 -8.12
C VAL A 555 10.47 -21.50 -9.01
N VAL A 556 10.32 -22.54 -9.85
CA VAL A 556 11.39 -22.98 -10.77
C VAL A 556 11.77 -21.85 -11.73
N PHE A 557 10.80 -21.14 -12.32
CA PHE A 557 11.08 -20.01 -13.20
C PHE A 557 11.72 -18.82 -12.47
N LEU A 558 11.32 -18.53 -11.23
CA LEU A 558 11.96 -17.48 -10.42
C LEU A 558 13.41 -17.83 -10.09
N LEU A 559 13.71 -19.09 -9.75
CA LEU A 559 15.07 -19.57 -9.53
C LEU A 559 15.91 -19.51 -10.81
N ALA A 560 15.34 -19.91 -11.96
CA ALA A 560 16.00 -19.81 -13.26
C ALA A 560 16.27 -18.33 -13.63
N ALA A 561 15.29 -17.45 -13.44
CA ALA A 561 15.46 -16.01 -13.67
C ALA A 561 16.54 -15.43 -12.74
N ALA A 562 16.57 -15.81 -11.46
CA ALA A 562 17.59 -15.39 -10.52
C ALA A 562 18.99 -15.80 -10.97
N TRP A 563 19.16 -17.06 -11.36
CA TRP A 563 20.42 -17.61 -11.87
C TRP A 563 20.91 -16.89 -13.12
N LEU A 564 20.04 -16.72 -14.12
CA LEU A 564 20.38 -16.01 -15.35
C LEU A 564 20.73 -14.55 -15.08
N THR A 565 20.00 -13.89 -14.18
CA THR A 565 20.29 -12.52 -13.78
C THR A 565 21.67 -12.41 -13.13
N ILE A 566 22.07 -13.36 -12.26
CA ILE A 566 23.40 -13.36 -11.62
C ILE A 566 24.51 -13.61 -12.65
N ARG A 567 24.29 -14.51 -13.62
CA ARG A 567 25.27 -14.81 -14.68
C ARG A 567 25.56 -13.65 -15.61
N GLU A 568 24.63 -12.71 -15.80
CA GLU A 568 24.93 -11.48 -16.56
C GLU A 568 26.05 -10.63 -15.91
N GLU A 569 26.40 -10.83 -14.64
CA GLU A 569 27.55 -10.19 -13.99
C GLU A 569 28.89 -10.85 -14.31
N ASN A 570 28.88 -12.18 -14.53
CA ASN A 570 30.04 -13.04 -14.72
C ASN A 570 29.80 -13.91 -15.97
N PRO A 571 29.91 -13.33 -17.19
CA PRO A 571 29.54 -13.98 -18.45
C PRO A 571 30.36 -15.24 -18.76
#